data_AF-A0A354A2R2-F1
#
_entry.id   AF-A0A354A2R2-F1
#
_cell.length_a   1.000
_cell.length_b   1.000
_cell.length_c   1.000
_cell.angle_alpha   90.00
_cell.angle_beta   90.00
_cell.angle_gamma   90.00
#
_symmetry.space_group_name_H-M   'P 1'
#
loop_
_entity.id
_entity.type
_entity.pdbx_description
1 polymer ?
#
loop_
_entity_poly.entity_id
_entity_poly.type
_entity_poly.pdbx_seq_one_letter_code
_entity_poly.pdbx_strand_id
1 'polypeptide(L)'
;MSLRKILLLISLLLLSVSAYAEQGTGIEGVYKSLDNMKFSFDGKQVEVIEFLSFYCSHCYHFEKEIPVIKGNFPKRIKWTTVPMYWGSGSPKPGEAYFLAEEAGKGEKMKKALFEAVFIEKRDIGNVEVLDDIGLKIGLGFDYSRRLRAGEKAREVGEAMLKSKLYNIEETPSLIIAGNLKTNAGMIKGSPDQLRDNVILMLKSILGSSQP
;
A
#
# COMPACT_ATOMS: atom_id res chain seq x y z
N MET A 1 8.68 -47.23 48.15
CA MET A 1 8.49 -45.79 47.83
C MET A 1 7.01 -45.47 48.03
N SER A 2 6.66 -44.57 48.96
CA SER A 2 5.25 -44.31 49.36
C SER A 2 4.40 -43.88 48.15
N LEU A 3 3.16 -44.39 48.06
CA LEU A 3 2.20 -44.10 46.99
C LEU A 3 1.99 -42.58 46.79
N ARG A 4 2.14 -41.79 47.87
CA ARG A 4 2.14 -40.31 47.83
C ARG A 4 3.29 -39.71 47.02
N LYS A 5 4.48 -40.33 47.07
CA LYS A 5 5.66 -39.88 46.31
C LYS A 5 5.55 -40.23 44.82
N ILE A 6 4.87 -41.34 44.49
CA ILE A 6 4.59 -41.72 43.09
C ILE A 6 3.53 -40.80 42.47
N LEU A 7 2.48 -40.43 43.24
CA LEU A 7 1.47 -39.48 42.78
C LEU A 7 2.05 -38.07 42.53
N LEU A 8 3.00 -37.64 43.36
CA LEU A 8 3.68 -36.34 43.20
C LEU A 8 4.63 -36.30 41.99
N LEU A 9 5.25 -37.43 41.60
CA LEU A 9 6.09 -37.50 40.40
C LEU A 9 5.26 -37.55 39.10
N ILE A 10 4.08 -38.18 39.11
CA ILE A 10 3.21 -38.25 37.92
C ILE A 10 2.52 -36.89 37.68
N SER A 11 2.22 -36.13 38.73
CA SER A 11 1.68 -34.77 38.62
C SER A 11 2.65 -33.76 37.98
N LEU A 12 3.96 -34.02 37.99
CA LEU A 12 4.96 -33.10 37.46
C LEU A 12 5.26 -33.32 35.96
N LEU A 13 4.85 -34.46 35.39
CA LEU A 13 5.07 -34.79 33.97
C LEU A 13 3.95 -34.30 33.03
N LEU A 14 2.83 -33.79 33.56
CA LEU A 14 1.69 -33.34 32.75
C LEU A 14 1.68 -31.82 32.46
N LEU A 15 2.76 -31.11 32.81
CA LEU A 15 2.92 -29.67 32.59
C LEU A 15 3.73 -29.33 31.33
N SER A 16 3.85 -30.25 30.37
CA SER A 16 4.26 -29.91 29.00
C SER A 16 3.11 -29.21 28.28
N VAL A 17 2.83 -27.98 28.72
CA VAL A 17 2.02 -27.02 27.97
C VAL A 17 2.75 -26.83 26.65
N SER A 18 2.18 -27.35 25.57
CA SER A 18 2.60 -26.99 24.23
C SER A 18 2.26 -25.51 24.06
N ALA A 19 3.25 -24.65 24.34
CA ALA A 19 3.20 -23.27 23.93
C ALA A 19 3.18 -23.28 22.39
N TYR A 20 1.99 -23.18 21.81
CA TYR A 20 1.86 -22.68 20.46
C TYR A 20 2.34 -21.23 20.51
N ALA A 21 3.64 -21.03 20.26
CA ALA A 21 4.12 -19.74 19.84
C ALA A 21 3.40 -19.45 18.52
N GLU A 22 2.42 -18.54 18.56
CA GLU A 22 2.03 -17.80 17.38
C GLU A 22 3.34 -17.28 16.78
N GLN A 23 3.74 -17.80 15.62
CA GLN A 23 4.82 -17.22 14.84
C GLN A 23 4.28 -15.89 14.29
N GLY A 24 4.13 -14.90 15.17
CA GLY A 24 4.22 -13.51 14.78
C GLY A 24 5.52 -13.41 13.99
N THR A 25 5.44 -12.86 12.79
CA THR A 25 6.48 -12.93 11.75
C THR A 25 7.81 -12.27 12.11
N GLY A 26 8.03 -11.93 13.39
CA GLY A 26 9.19 -11.20 13.89
C GLY A 26 9.31 -9.79 13.30
N ILE A 27 8.30 -9.35 12.54
CA ILE A 27 8.32 -8.08 11.82
C ILE A 27 8.07 -6.95 12.80
N GLU A 28 9.02 -6.02 12.87
CA GLU A 28 8.91 -4.81 13.65
C GLU A 28 8.00 -3.77 12.97
N GLY A 29 7.37 -2.93 13.78
CA GLY A 29 6.47 -1.86 13.33
C GLY A 29 5.00 -2.11 13.65
N VAL A 30 4.17 -1.13 13.30
CA VAL A 30 2.73 -1.12 13.53
C VAL A 30 2.05 -1.54 12.22
N TYR A 31 1.43 -2.71 12.26
CA TYR A 31 0.68 -3.28 11.14
C TYR A 31 -0.38 -4.25 11.64
N LYS A 32 -1.24 -4.66 10.71
CA LYS A 32 -2.21 -5.73 10.86
C LYS A 32 -1.97 -6.76 9.77
N SER A 33 -1.77 -8.01 10.16
CA SER A 33 -1.76 -9.14 9.23
C SER A 33 -3.16 -9.40 8.72
N LEU A 34 -3.30 -9.64 7.42
CA LEU A 34 -4.55 -10.05 6.79
C LEU A 34 -4.57 -11.57 6.66
N ASP A 35 -5.35 -12.25 7.50
CA ASP A 35 -5.32 -13.72 7.65
C ASP A 35 -5.70 -14.48 6.38
N ASN A 36 -6.53 -13.87 5.52
CA ASN A 36 -6.94 -14.42 4.23
C ASN A 36 -5.90 -14.20 3.11
N MET A 37 -4.80 -13.50 3.39
CA MET A 37 -3.73 -13.19 2.45
C MET A 37 -2.42 -13.80 2.93
N LYS A 38 -1.56 -14.18 1.99
CA LYS A 38 -0.26 -14.78 2.30
C LYS A 38 0.84 -13.73 2.34
N PHE A 39 1.70 -13.84 3.35
CA PHE A 39 2.98 -13.15 3.34
C PHE A 39 3.80 -13.64 2.12
N SER A 40 4.41 -12.71 1.41
CA SER A 40 5.17 -12.97 0.18
C SER A 40 6.42 -12.10 0.14
N PHE A 41 7.57 -12.74 0.21
CA PHE A 41 8.87 -12.13 0.02
C PHE A 41 9.84 -13.18 -0.55
N ASP A 42 10.45 -12.86 -1.69
CA ASP A 42 11.33 -13.77 -2.43
C ASP A 42 12.82 -13.66 -2.03
N GLY A 43 13.12 -12.91 -0.97
CA GLY A 43 14.47 -12.56 -0.53
C GLY A 43 15.10 -11.38 -1.29
N LYS A 44 14.56 -11.00 -2.45
CA LYS A 44 15.14 -9.98 -3.33
C LYS A 44 14.41 -8.65 -3.23
N GLN A 45 13.10 -8.63 -3.46
CA GLN A 45 12.32 -7.41 -3.43
C GLN A 45 11.06 -7.56 -2.59
N VAL A 46 10.80 -6.56 -1.75
CA VAL A 46 9.53 -6.47 -1.04
C VAL A 46 8.55 -5.70 -1.92
N GLU A 47 7.40 -6.31 -2.18
CA GLU A 47 6.27 -5.61 -2.80
C GLU A 47 5.62 -4.68 -1.78
N VAL A 48 5.40 -3.43 -2.19
CA VAL A 48 4.64 -2.44 -1.44
C VAL A 48 3.52 -1.93 -2.35
N ILE A 49 2.29 -2.21 -1.97
CA ILE A 49 1.09 -1.76 -2.69
C ILE A 49 0.53 -0.57 -1.94
N GLU A 50 0.52 0.58 -2.58
CA GLU A 50 -0.08 1.82 -2.07
C GLU A 50 -1.50 1.97 -2.58
N PHE A 51 -2.46 1.96 -1.66
CA PHE A 51 -3.83 2.37 -1.93
C PHE A 51 -3.99 3.85 -1.59
N LEU A 52 -4.34 4.65 -2.60
CA LEU A 52 -4.49 6.09 -2.46
C LEU A 52 -5.76 6.59 -3.13
N SER A 53 -6.20 7.79 -2.77
CA SER A 53 -7.18 8.56 -3.53
C SER A 53 -6.55 9.87 -3.97
N PHE A 54 -6.74 10.25 -5.23
CA PHE A 54 -6.28 11.55 -5.74
C PHE A 54 -6.99 12.75 -5.09
N TYR A 55 -8.09 12.51 -4.38
CA TYR A 55 -8.81 13.51 -3.60
C TYR A 55 -8.40 13.53 -2.12
N CYS A 56 -7.43 12.72 -1.69
CA CYS A 56 -7.00 12.63 -0.29
C CYS A 56 -5.78 13.50 0.01
N SER A 57 -5.92 14.45 0.95
CA SER A 57 -4.83 15.35 1.35
C SER A 57 -3.68 14.60 2.03
N HIS A 58 -3.99 13.58 2.84
CA HIS A 58 -2.96 12.74 3.47
C HIS A 58 -2.14 11.96 2.44
N CYS A 59 -2.76 11.47 1.37
CA CYS A 59 -2.04 10.84 0.27
C CYS A 59 -1.09 11.84 -0.39
N TYR A 60 -1.58 13.04 -0.73
CA TYR A 60 -0.75 14.09 -1.32
C TYR A 60 0.48 14.43 -0.45
N HIS A 61 0.31 14.54 0.86
CA HIS A 61 1.43 14.81 1.75
C HIS A 61 2.40 13.62 1.85
N PHE A 62 1.90 12.39 1.83
CA PHE A 62 2.73 11.18 1.91
C PHE A 62 3.60 10.95 0.67
N GLU A 63 3.22 11.47 -0.50
CA GLU A 63 4.05 11.39 -1.72
C GLU A 63 5.48 11.92 -1.53
N LYS A 64 5.68 12.90 -0.66
CA LYS A 64 7.01 13.47 -0.36
C LYS A 64 7.91 12.49 0.39
N GLU A 65 7.32 11.53 1.09
CA GLU A 65 8.03 10.57 1.92
C GLU A 65 8.46 9.32 1.13
N ILE A 66 7.74 8.97 0.06
CA ILE A 66 8.00 7.77 -0.75
C ILE A 66 9.44 7.73 -1.30
N PRO A 67 10.02 8.84 -1.84
CA PRO A 67 11.42 8.84 -2.26
C PRO A 67 12.41 8.53 -1.13
N VAL A 68 12.12 8.98 0.10
CA VAL A 68 12.97 8.70 1.27
C VAL A 68 12.91 7.21 1.61
N ILE A 69 11.72 6.61 1.57
CA ILE A 69 11.54 5.15 1.76
C ILE A 69 12.33 4.40 0.69
N LYS A 70 12.06 4.67 -0.60
CA LYS A 70 12.74 4.00 -1.73
C LYS A 70 14.26 4.18 -1.66
N GLY A 71 14.74 5.36 -1.23
CA GLY A 71 16.17 5.66 -1.09
C GLY A 71 16.89 4.86 0.00
N ASN A 72 16.19 4.44 1.06
CA ASN A 72 16.76 3.56 2.09
C ASN A 72 17.00 2.12 1.58
N PHE A 73 16.31 1.72 0.51
CA PHE A 73 16.30 0.34 0.02
C PHE A 73 16.45 0.29 -1.51
N PRO A 74 17.56 0.80 -2.05
CA PRO A 74 17.75 0.93 -3.48
C PRO A 74 17.59 -0.42 -4.19
N LYS A 75 16.67 -0.49 -5.14
CA LYS A 75 16.33 -1.71 -5.93
C LYS A 75 15.78 -2.90 -5.12
N ARG A 76 15.46 -2.72 -3.84
CA ARG A 76 14.90 -3.78 -2.96
C ARG A 76 13.39 -3.63 -2.73
N ILE A 77 12.76 -2.63 -3.33
CA ILE A 77 11.31 -2.37 -3.22
C ILE A 77 10.69 -2.31 -4.60
N LYS A 78 9.56 -3.01 -4.76
CA LYS A 78 8.64 -2.85 -5.88
C LYS A 78 7.40 -2.11 -5.40
N TRP A 79 7.30 -0.82 -5.73
CA TRP A 79 6.17 0.02 -5.35
C TRP A 79 5.12 0.01 -6.44
N THR A 80 3.87 -0.31 -6.10
CA THR A 80 2.73 -0.27 -7.00
C THR A 80 1.65 0.62 -6.41
N THR A 81 1.07 1.52 -7.20
CA THR A 81 -0.05 2.36 -6.76
C THR A 81 -1.37 1.79 -7.26
N VAL A 82 -2.36 1.76 -6.39
CA VAL A 82 -3.74 1.33 -6.66
C VAL A 82 -4.66 2.52 -6.34
N PRO A 83 -5.13 3.24 -7.36
CA PRO A 83 -6.02 4.38 -7.15
C PRO A 83 -7.40 3.90 -6.70
N MET A 84 -7.97 4.62 -5.74
CA MET A 84 -9.29 4.44 -5.19
C MET A 84 -10.10 5.73 -5.29
N TYR A 85 -11.42 5.59 -5.30
CA TYR A 85 -12.36 6.70 -5.20
C TYR A 85 -13.53 6.28 -4.32
N TRP A 86 -14.18 7.27 -3.68
CA TRP A 86 -15.22 7.06 -2.69
C TRP A 86 -16.39 8.00 -2.97
N GLY A 87 -17.62 7.58 -2.63
CA GLY A 87 -18.81 8.43 -2.74
C GLY A 87 -19.00 9.00 -4.15
N SER A 88 -19.03 10.33 -4.25
CA SER A 88 -19.16 11.08 -5.52
C SER A 88 -17.83 11.28 -6.27
N GLY A 89 -16.73 10.70 -5.79
CA GLY A 89 -15.43 10.75 -6.47
C GLY A 89 -15.50 10.09 -7.85
N SER A 90 -14.87 10.72 -8.84
CA SER A 90 -14.82 10.19 -10.21
C SER A 90 -13.78 9.06 -10.34
N PRO A 91 -14.04 8.02 -11.15
CA PRO A 91 -13.02 7.02 -11.51
C PRO A 91 -11.97 7.58 -12.49
N LYS A 92 -12.26 8.70 -13.17
CA LYS A 92 -11.45 9.22 -14.28
C LYS A 92 -10.00 9.55 -13.93
N PRO A 93 -9.67 10.10 -12.74
CA PRO A 93 -8.27 10.25 -12.30
C PRO A 93 -7.50 8.92 -12.28
N GLY A 94 -8.14 7.83 -11.87
CA GLY A 94 -7.53 6.50 -11.89
C GLY A 94 -7.28 6.00 -13.32
N GLU A 95 -8.22 6.25 -14.24
CA GLU A 95 -8.05 5.92 -15.66
C GLU A 95 -6.89 6.72 -16.28
N ALA A 96 -6.84 8.02 -16.00
CA ALA A 96 -5.75 8.90 -16.42
C ALA A 96 -4.40 8.44 -15.88
N TYR A 97 -4.34 8.02 -14.61
CA TYR A 97 -3.14 7.46 -14.00
C TYR A 97 -2.67 6.19 -14.71
N PHE A 98 -3.55 5.22 -14.92
CA PHE A 98 -3.17 3.96 -15.58
C PHE A 98 -2.75 4.15 -17.04
N LEU A 99 -3.41 5.03 -17.80
CA LEU A 99 -2.96 5.38 -19.15
C LEU A 99 -1.57 6.03 -19.13
N ALA A 100 -1.30 6.90 -18.16
CA ALA A 100 0.02 7.51 -18.01
C ALA A 100 1.08 6.51 -17.56
N GLU A 101 0.71 5.53 -16.72
CA GLU A 101 1.60 4.44 -16.29
C GLU A 101 2.06 3.59 -17.48
N GLU A 102 1.14 3.20 -18.37
CA GLU A 102 1.49 2.50 -19.62
C GLU A 102 2.46 3.27 -20.50
N ALA A 103 2.36 4.61 -20.49
CA ALA A 103 3.26 5.50 -21.21
C ALA A 103 4.57 5.81 -20.45
N GLY A 104 4.84 5.16 -19.31
CA GLY A 104 6.02 5.41 -18.47
C GLY A 104 6.01 6.75 -17.74
N LYS A 105 4.84 7.38 -17.61
CA LYS A 105 4.62 8.71 -17.00
C LYS A 105 3.75 8.68 -15.75
N GLY A 106 3.49 7.49 -15.17
CA GLY A 106 2.64 7.33 -13.99
C GLY A 106 3.00 8.25 -12.82
N GLU A 107 4.28 8.34 -12.44
CA GLU A 107 4.73 9.22 -11.35
C GLU A 107 4.51 10.72 -11.67
N LYS A 108 4.69 11.14 -12.94
CA LYS A 108 4.41 12.52 -13.37
C LYS A 108 2.92 12.84 -13.32
N MET A 109 2.09 11.90 -13.78
CA MET A 109 0.63 12.03 -13.72
C MET A 109 0.13 12.05 -12.28
N LYS A 110 0.62 11.16 -11.43
CA LYS A 110 0.27 11.11 -10.01
C LYS A 110 0.53 12.45 -9.33
N LYS A 111 1.74 13.00 -9.50
CA LYS A 111 2.09 14.33 -9.01
C LYS A 111 1.15 15.42 -9.55
N ALA A 112 0.93 15.45 -10.86
CA ALA A 112 0.12 16.49 -11.49
C ALA A 112 -1.36 16.43 -11.08
N LEU A 113 -1.92 15.24 -10.86
CA LEU A 113 -3.29 15.06 -10.34
C LEU A 113 -3.42 15.64 -8.93
N PHE A 114 -2.46 15.35 -8.05
CA PHE A 114 -2.46 15.91 -6.71
C PHE A 114 -2.28 17.43 -6.71
N GLU A 115 -1.37 17.96 -7.53
CA GLU A 115 -1.19 19.41 -7.67
C GLU A 115 -2.46 20.08 -8.21
N ALA A 116 -3.12 19.47 -9.20
CA ALA A 116 -4.38 19.98 -9.74
C ALA A 116 -5.47 20.11 -8.65
N VAL A 117 -5.62 19.11 -7.77
CA VAL A 117 -6.61 19.16 -6.68
C VAL A 117 -6.20 20.11 -5.57
N PHE A 118 -5.00 19.96 -5.03
CA PHE A 118 -4.63 20.59 -3.76
C PHE A 118 -4.01 21.97 -3.92
N ILE A 119 -3.40 22.27 -5.08
CA ILE A 119 -2.77 23.55 -5.37
C ILE A 119 -3.64 24.36 -6.34
N GLU A 120 -3.95 23.82 -7.52
CA GLU A 120 -4.67 24.54 -8.58
C GLU A 120 -6.19 24.61 -8.34
N LYS A 121 -6.72 23.81 -7.41
CA LYS A 121 -8.16 23.70 -7.09
C LYS A 121 -9.03 23.34 -8.30
N ARG A 122 -8.53 22.47 -9.17
CA ARG A 122 -9.22 21.99 -10.38
C ARG A 122 -9.93 20.68 -10.12
N ASP A 123 -11.08 20.53 -10.74
CA ASP A 123 -11.85 19.28 -10.68
C ASP A 123 -11.26 18.22 -11.62
N ILE A 124 -10.47 17.31 -11.05
CA ILE A 124 -9.90 16.17 -11.78
C ILE A 124 -10.95 15.11 -12.17
N GLY A 125 -12.21 15.24 -11.75
CA GLY A 125 -13.30 14.43 -12.27
C GLY A 125 -13.71 14.81 -13.69
N ASN A 126 -13.36 16.03 -14.13
CA ASN A 126 -13.61 16.52 -15.48
C ASN A 126 -12.54 16.03 -16.46
N VAL A 127 -12.98 15.36 -17.53
CA VAL A 127 -12.08 14.83 -18.57
C VAL A 127 -11.25 15.92 -19.26
N GLU A 128 -11.76 17.13 -19.39
CA GLU A 128 -11.03 18.26 -19.99
C GLU A 128 -9.83 18.69 -19.12
N VAL A 129 -9.99 18.61 -17.80
CA VAL A 129 -8.90 18.89 -16.84
C VAL A 129 -7.82 17.83 -16.96
N LEU A 130 -8.23 16.56 -17.07
CA LEU A 130 -7.31 15.44 -17.21
C LEU A 130 -6.56 15.46 -18.56
N ASP A 131 -7.22 15.88 -19.64
CA ASP A 131 -6.58 16.09 -20.94
C ASP A 131 -5.50 17.17 -20.89
N ASP A 132 -5.78 18.32 -20.27
CA ASP A 132 -4.78 19.37 -20.07
C ASP A 132 -3.58 18.87 -19.23
N ILE A 133 -3.82 18.10 -18.17
CA ILE A 133 -2.76 17.49 -17.37
C ILE A 133 -1.92 16.53 -18.24
N GLY A 134 -2.58 15.67 -19.02
CA GLY A 134 -1.93 14.76 -19.95
C GLY A 134 -1.01 15.49 -20.92
N LEU A 135 -1.52 16.55 -21.56
CA LEU A 135 -0.75 17.39 -22.50
C LEU A 135 0.46 18.03 -21.82
N LYS A 136 0.32 18.59 -20.62
CA LYS A 136 1.42 19.20 -19.84
C LYS A 136 2.55 18.22 -19.52
N ILE A 137 2.22 16.95 -19.30
CA ILE A 137 3.23 15.90 -19.10
C ILE A 137 3.68 15.23 -20.41
N GLY A 138 3.22 15.73 -21.56
CA GLY A 138 3.61 15.31 -22.91
C GLY A 138 2.89 14.05 -23.39
N LEU A 139 1.69 13.76 -22.90
CA LEU A 139 0.78 12.78 -23.50
C LEU A 139 -0.05 13.50 -24.57
N GLY A 140 -0.16 12.90 -25.76
CA GLY A 140 -0.78 13.54 -26.92
C GLY A 140 -2.23 13.12 -27.15
N PHE A 141 -2.70 13.37 -28.37
CA PHE A 141 -4.06 13.07 -28.81
C PHE A 141 -4.51 11.62 -28.56
N ASP A 142 -3.60 10.65 -28.69
CA ASP A 142 -3.90 9.24 -28.40
C ASP A 142 -4.38 9.04 -26.95
N TYR A 143 -3.66 9.60 -25.97
CA TYR A 143 -4.07 9.57 -24.56
C TYR A 143 -5.47 10.15 -24.37
N SER A 144 -5.74 11.34 -24.94
CA SER A 144 -7.03 12.00 -24.79
C SER A 144 -8.18 11.19 -25.38
N ARG A 145 -7.97 10.60 -26.57
CA ARG A 145 -8.94 9.68 -27.18
C ARG A 145 -9.24 8.50 -26.24
N ARG A 146 -8.20 7.83 -25.75
CA ARG A 146 -8.29 6.62 -24.91
C ARG A 146 -8.95 6.91 -23.56
N LEU A 147 -8.63 8.06 -22.95
CA LEU A 147 -9.24 8.52 -21.70
C LEU A 147 -10.74 8.78 -21.85
N ARG A 148 -11.13 9.47 -22.93
CA ARG A 148 -12.55 9.75 -23.24
C ARG A 148 -13.32 8.48 -23.57
N ALA A 149 -12.70 7.54 -24.27
CA ALA A 149 -13.27 6.23 -24.57
C ALA A 149 -13.43 5.33 -23.32
N GLY A 150 -12.77 5.68 -22.20
CA GLY A 150 -12.87 4.92 -20.96
C GLY A 150 -12.06 3.62 -20.97
N GLU A 151 -10.96 3.56 -21.72
CA GLU A 151 -10.20 2.33 -21.93
C GLU A 151 -9.66 1.70 -20.65
N LYS A 152 -9.49 2.50 -19.58
CA LYS A 152 -9.01 2.04 -18.26
C LYS A 152 -10.11 1.88 -17.21
N ALA A 153 -11.37 1.95 -17.60
CA ALA A 153 -12.48 1.78 -16.67
C ALA A 153 -12.48 0.40 -15.99
N ARG A 154 -12.09 -0.66 -16.72
CA ARG A 154 -11.98 -2.02 -16.17
C ARG A 154 -10.87 -2.10 -15.12
N GLU A 155 -9.69 -1.56 -15.40
CA GLU A 155 -8.54 -1.54 -14.49
C GLU A 155 -8.85 -0.75 -13.21
N VAL A 156 -9.58 0.36 -13.33
CA VAL A 156 -10.08 1.09 -12.15
C VAL A 156 -11.11 0.27 -11.37
N GLY A 157 -11.99 -0.46 -12.04
CA GLY A 157 -12.90 -1.42 -11.40
C GLY A 157 -12.15 -2.53 -10.64
N GLU A 158 -11.09 -3.08 -11.23
CA GLU A 158 -10.21 -4.07 -10.61
C GLU A 158 -9.45 -3.49 -9.41
N ALA A 159 -8.99 -2.25 -9.49
CA ALA A 159 -8.39 -1.53 -8.37
C ALA A 159 -9.36 -1.42 -7.18
N MET A 160 -10.63 -1.12 -7.44
CA MET A 160 -11.68 -1.06 -6.41
C MET A 160 -12.07 -2.44 -5.85
N LEU A 161 -12.02 -3.50 -6.66
CA LEU A 161 -12.22 -4.87 -6.17
C LEU A 161 -11.03 -5.30 -5.31
N LYS A 162 -9.81 -4.97 -5.73
CA LYS A 162 -8.59 -5.23 -4.97
C LYS A 162 -8.62 -4.51 -3.62
N SER A 163 -9.05 -3.26 -3.56
CA SER A 163 -9.16 -2.53 -2.29
C SER A 163 -10.15 -3.18 -1.31
N LYS A 164 -11.27 -3.72 -1.82
CA LYS A 164 -12.22 -4.50 -1.01
C LYS A 164 -11.59 -5.80 -0.50
N LEU A 165 -10.87 -6.53 -1.35
CA LEU A 165 -10.18 -7.77 -0.97
C LEU A 165 -9.17 -7.55 0.18
N TYR A 166 -8.44 -6.43 0.13
CA TYR A 166 -7.47 -6.03 1.17
C TYR A 166 -8.10 -5.33 2.38
N ASN A 167 -9.43 -5.20 2.42
CA ASN A 167 -10.19 -4.45 3.42
C ASN A 167 -9.61 -3.04 3.68
N ILE A 168 -9.43 -2.27 2.60
CA ILE A 168 -8.92 -0.91 2.66
C ILE A 168 -10.07 0.05 2.98
N GLU A 169 -10.03 0.62 4.18
CA GLU A 169 -11.08 1.49 4.72
C GLU A 169 -10.66 2.97 4.76
N GLU A 170 -9.37 3.27 4.53
CA GLU A 170 -8.83 4.63 4.52
C GLU A 170 -7.59 4.73 3.63
N THR A 171 -7.18 5.95 3.30
CA THR A 171 -6.01 6.23 2.47
C THR A 171 -5.13 7.34 3.08
N PRO A 172 -3.80 7.29 2.94
CA PRO A 172 -3.04 6.23 2.28
C PRO A 172 -3.01 4.96 3.15
N SER A 173 -3.21 3.81 2.52
CA SER A 173 -3.00 2.50 3.13
C SER A 173 -1.98 1.72 2.32
N LEU A 174 -1.08 1.04 3.00
CA LEU A 174 -0.03 0.23 2.39
C LEU A 174 -0.24 -1.24 2.73
N ILE A 175 -0.07 -2.09 1.73
CA ILE A 175 0.11 -3.54 1.92
C ILE A 175 1.56 -3.86 1.59
N ILE A 176 2.27 -4.37 2.59
CA ILE A 176 3.69 -4.73 2.49
C ILE A 176 3.80 -6.25 2.51
N ALA A 177 4.63 -6.80 1.63
CA ALA A 177 4.89 -8.24 1.53
C ALA A 177 3.60 -9.07 1.42
N GLY A 178 2.62 -8.58 0.67
CA GLY A 178 1.40 -9.32 0.31
C GLY A 178 0.29 -9.36 1.37
N ASN A 179 0.58 -9.22 2.68
CA ASN A 179 -0.46 -9.32 3.71
C ASN A 179 -0.30 -8.38 4.93
N LEU A 180 0.76 -7.57 5.02
CA LEU A 180 0.97 -6.68 6.16
C LEU A 180 0.38 -5.31 5.85
N LYS A 181 -0.78 -5.00 6.44
CA LYS A 181 -1.46 -3.73 6.27
C LYS A 181 -0.99 -2.70 7.30
N THR A 182 -0.60 -1.51 6.84
CA THR A 182 -0.32 -0.35 7.69
C THR A 182 -0.86 0.92 7.02
N ASN A 183 -1.23 1.93 7.80
CA ASN A 183 -1.81 3.17 7.29
C ASN A 183 -1.67 4.32 8.31
N ALA A 184 -2.00 5.54 7.89
CA ALA A 184 -1.85 6.72 8.74
C ALA A 184 -2.71 6.65 10.03
N GLY A 185 -3.93 6.12 9.95
CA GLY A 185 -4.84 5.99 11.09
C GLY A 185 -4.30 5.07 12.18
N MET A 186 -3.67 3.95 11.81
CA MET A 186 -3.03 3.01 12.74
C MET A 186 -1.85 3.63 13.49
N ILE A 187 -1.05 4.46 12.80
CA ILE A 187 0.09 5.17 13.40
C ILE A 187 -0.37 6.37 14.24
N LYS A 188 -1.62 6.82 14.06
CA LYS A 188 -2.17 8.06 14.65
C LYS A 188 -1.22 9.24 14.44
N GLY A 189 -0.63 9.31 13.25
CA GLY A 189 0.57 10.10 13.03
C GLY A 189 0.64 10.84 11.70
N SER A 190 1.62 11.71 11.61
CA SER A 190 1.95 12.50 10.42
C SER A 190 2.60 11.63 9.32
N PRO A 191 2.70 12.13 8.08
CA PRO A 191 3.28 11.39 6.96
C PRO A 191 4.69 10.82 7.23
N ASP A 192 5.52 11.55 7.96
CA ASP A 192 6.86 11.14 8.39
C ASP A 192 6.84 9.98 9.40
N GLN A 193 5.85 9.94 10.29
CA GLN A 193 5.69 8.80 11.21
C GLN A 193 5.25 7.53 10.46
N LEU A 194 4.35 7.68 9.47
CA LEU A 194 4.02 6.56 8.58
C LEU A 194 5.25 6.10 7.78
N ARG A 195 6.05 7.03 7.24
CA ARG A 195 7.32 6.74 6.57
C ARG A 195 8.24 5.93 7.46
N ASP A 196 8.47 6.39 8.70
CA ASP A 196 9.41 5.76 9.62
C ASP A 196 8.95 4.34 9.99
N ASN A 197 7.64 4.16 10.21
CA ASN A 197 7.06 2.83 10.41
C ASN A 197 7.28 1.91 9.20
N VAL A 198 7.05 2.40 7.98
CA VAL A 198 7.28 1.62 6.75
C VAL A 198 8.74 1.25 6.59
N ILE A 199 9.67 2.18 6.88
CA ILE A 199 11.11 1.89 6.88
C ILE A 199 11.45 0.81 7.91
N LEU A 200 10.87 0.86 9.11
CA LEU A 200 11.08 -0.14 10.16
C LEU A 200 10.62 -1.54 9.71
N MET A 201 9.40 -1.64 9.18
CA MET A 201 8.86 -2.89 8.64
C MET A 201 9.73 -3.45 7.52
N LEU A 202 10.14 -2.61 6.57
CA LEU A 202 10.98 -3.02 5.44
C LEU A 202 12.37 -3.45 5.89
N LYS A 203 13.00 -2.77 6.86
CA LYS A 203 14.27 -3.20 7.46
C LYS A 203 14.14 -4.58 8.08
N SER A 204 13.06 -4.83 8.83
CA SER A 204 12.83 -6.11 9.48
C SER A 204 12.63 -7.24 8.46
N ILE A 205 11.81 -7.02 7.42
CA ILE A 205 11.59 -8.01 6.35
C ILE A 205 12.87 -8.31 5.55
N LEU A 206 13.63 -7.27 5.21
CA LEU A 206 14.86 -7.42 4.44
C LEU A 206 16.00 -7.99 5.30
N GLY A 207 15.99 -7.74 6.61
CA GLY A 207 16.98 -8.22 7.58
C GLY A 207 16.75 -9.67 8.04
N SER A 208 15.50 -10.15 8.07
CA SER A 208 15.16 -11.54 8.41
C SER A 208 15.61 -12.57 7.37
N SER A 209 16.28 -12.14 6.30
CA SER A 209 16.87 -12.97 5.26
C SER A 209 18.35 -13.32 5.45
N GLN A 210 18.95 -13.06 6.62
CA GLN A 210 20.24 -13.66 6.95
C GLN A 210 20.05 -15.10 7.46
N PRO A 211 20.75 -16.09 6.87
CA PRO A 211 20.68 -17.50 7.29
C PRO A 211 21.21 -17.73 8.71
#